data_AF-A0A377WDF3-F1
#
_entry.id   AF-A0A377WDF3-F1
#
_cell.length_a   1.000
_cell.length_b   1.000
_cell.length_c   1.000
_cell.angle_alpha   90.00
_cell.angle_beta   90.00
_cell.angle_gamma   90.00
#
_symmetry.space_group_name_H-M   'P 1'
#
loop_
_entity.id
_entity.type
_entity.pdbx_description
1 polymer ?
#
loop_
_entity_poly.entity_id
_entity_poly.type
_entity_poly.pdbx_seq_one_letter_code
_entity_poly.pdbx_strand_id
1 'polypeptide(L)'
;MGETVNWSNNLTWMLQSKNKTTGDRLSVIPQFTLNSTLSWQVREDLSLQSTFTWYGRQKPKRFNYKGEAVSGSELNEVSPYSIVGLSATWDVNKNLSFTSG
;
A
#
# COMPACT_ATOMS: atom_id res chain seq x y z
N MET A 1 -8.71 -5.13 31.09
CA MET A 1 -8.77 -6.24 30.12
C MET A 1 -8.14 -5.71 28.85
N GLY A 2 -6.88 -6.08 28.60
CA GLY A 2 -6.05 -5.40 27.59
C GLY A 2 -6.51 -5.73 26.18
N GLU A 3 -6.68 -4.69 25.36
CA GLU A 3 -6.94 -4.78 23.93
C GLU A 3 -5.77 -5.52 23.27
N THR A 4 -5.87 -6.84 23.19
CA THR A 4 -4.83 -7.72 22.64
C THR A 4 -4.77 -7.61 21.12
N VAL A 5 -5.76 -6.99 20.50
CA VAL A 5 -5.87 -6.77 19.06
C VAL A 5 -5.87 -5.26 18.79
N ASN A 6 -4.87 -4.79 18.04
CA ASN A 6 -4.82 -3.44 17.51
C ASN A 6 -5.04 -3.49 16.00
N TRP A 7 -6.04 -2.76 15.53
CA TRP A 7 -6.31 -2.62 14.11
C TRP A 7 -6.14 -1.16 13.68
N SER A 8 -5.14 -0.92 12.85
CA SER A 8 -4.80 0.40 12.32
C SER A 8 -5.08 0.46 10.82
N ASN A 9 -5.79 1.48 10.37
CA ASN A 9 -6.10 1.69 8.95
C ASN A 9 -5.69 3.09 8.53
N ASN A 10 -5.03 3.21 7.39
CA ASN A 10 -4.67 4.47 6.75
C ASN A 10 -5.16 4.46 5.31
N LEU A 11 -6.07 5.37 4.98
CA LEU A 11 -6.56 5.58 3.63
C LEU A 11 -6.04 6.92 3.12
N THR A 12 -5.33 6.88 1.99
CA THR A 12 -4.92 8.08 1.26
C THR A 12 -5.71 8.15 -0.05
N TRP A 13 -6.37 9.27 -0.32
CA TRP A 13 -7.12 9.52 -1.55
C TRP A 13 -6.52 10.69 -2.34
N MET A 14 -6.13 10.46 -3.59
CA MET A 14 -5.52 11.48 -4.44
C MET A 14 -6.59 12.21 -5.26
N LEU A 15 -6.99 13.41 -4.79
CA LEU A 15 -8.02 14.23 -5.45
C LEU A 15 -7.54 14.82 -6.78
N GLN A 16 -6.32 15.39 -6.82
CA GLN A 16 -5.76 16.01 -8.02
C GLN A 16 -4.25 15.80 -8.08
N SER A 17 -3.77 15.20 -9.17
CA SER A 17 -2.35 15.15 -9.54
C SER A 17 -2.24 15.59 -10.99
N LYS A 18 -2.21 16.91 -11.22
CA LYS A 18 -2.19 17.51 -12.56
C LYS A 18 -1.26 18.71 -12.58
N ASN A 19 -0.33 18.73 -13.51
CA ASN A 19 0.49 19.88 -13.86
C ASN A 19 -0.44 20.92 -14.52
N LYS A 20 -0.50 22.12 -13.94
CA LYS A 20 -1.39 23.19 -14.41
C LYS A 20 -0.98 23.79 -15.75
N THR A 21 0.28 23.62 -16.16
CA THR A 21 0.83 24.20 -17.40
C THR A 21 0.65 23.27 -18.60
N THR A 22 0.91 21.97 -18.43
CA THR A 22 0.80 20.96 -19.50
C THR A 22 -0.46 20.12 -19.44
N GLY A 23 -1.19 20.17 -18.32
CA GLY A 23 -2.37 19.35 -18.08
C GLY A 23 -2.09 17.86 -17.84
N ASP A 24 -0.82 17.46 -17.80
CA ASP A 24 -0.41 16.07 -17.56
C ASP A 24 -0.32 15.73 -16.07
N ARG A 25 -0.33 14.45 -15.71
CA ARG A 25 -0.11 14.01 -14.33
C ARG A 25 1.33 14.31 -13.89
N LEU A 26 1.49 14.91 -12.71
CA LEU A 26 2.82 15.19 -12.13
C LEU A 26 3.56 13.90 -11.77
N SER A 27 2.82 12.87 -11.33
CA SER A 27 3.37 11.55 -11.01
C SER A 27 2.32 10.45 -11.26
N VAL A 28 2.80 9.27 -11.66
CA VAL A 28 1.97 8.07 -11.82
C VAL A 28 1.87 7.39 -10.46
N ILE A 29 0.77 7.67 -9.77
CA ILE A 29 0.46 7.11 -8.44
C ILE A 29 -0.95 6.51 -8.45
N PRO A 30 -1.22 5.53 -7.56
CA PRO A 30 -2.57 5.01 -7.34
C PRO A 30 -3.56 6.14 -7.01
N GLN A 31 -4.80 6.03 -7.52
CA GLN A 31 -5.86 6.98 -7.18
C GLN A 31 -6.20 6.98 -5.69
N PHE A 32 -6.08 5.82 -5.06
CA PHE A 32 -6.15 5.66 -3.62
C PHE A 32 -5.19 4.56 -3.18
N THR A 33 -4.73 4.66 -1.94
CA THR A 33 -3.96 3.62 -1.27
C THR A 33 -4.58 3.40 0.10
N LEU A 34 -5.05 2.19 0.36
CA LEU A 34 -5.54 1.79 1.67
C LEU A 34 -4.52 0.82 2.28
N ASN A 35 -3.94 1.20 3.41
CA ASN A 35 -3.09 0.34 4.22
C ASN A 35 -3.84 -0.04 5.48
N SER A 36 -3.90 -1.32 5.78
CA SER A 36 -4.53 -1.89 6.96
C SER A 36 -3.53 -2.79 7.64
N THR A 37 -3.28 -2.55 8.92
CA THR A 37 -2.37 -3.35 9.74
C THR A 37 -3.14 -3.86 10.95
N LEU A 38 -3.29 -5.17 11.05
CA LEU A 38 -3.87 -5.85 12.18
C LEU A 38 -2.74 -6.49 12.99
N SER A 39 -2.48 -5.96 14.18
CA SER A 39 -1.51 -6.50 15.12
C SER A 39 -2.26 -7.19 16.25
N TRP A 40 -2.07 -8.50 16.40
CA TRP A 40 -2.67 -9.28 17.47
C TRP A 40 -1.58 -9.86 18.37
N GLN A 41 -1.55 -9.39 19.61
CA GLN A 41 -0.77 -9.99 20.68
C GLN A 41 -1.53 -11.20 21.21
N VAL A 42 -1.15 -12.41 20.79
CA VAL A 42 -1.82 -13.64 21.25
C VAL A 42 -1.41 -13.97 22.68
N ARG A 43 -0.12 -13.81 22.98
CA ARG A 43 0.50 -13.99 24.29
C ARG A 43 1.60 -12.94 24.48
N GLU A 44 2.13 -12.76 25.68
CA GLU A 44 3.24 -11.82 25.93
C GLU A 44 4.49 -12.10 25.06
N ASP A 45 4.70 -13.36 24.69
CA ASP A 45 5.82 -13.84 23.87
C ASP A 45 5.47 -14.05 22.39
N LEU A 46 4.20 -14.00 22.00
CA LEU A 46 3.76 -14.29 20.62
C LEU A 46 2.89 -13.17 20.07
N SER A 47 3.38 -12.54 19.01
CA SER A 47 2.66 -11.52 18.25
C SER A 47 2.43 -11.96 16.81
N LEU A 48 1.25 -11.64 16.29
CA LEU A 48 0.86 -11.83 14.90
C LEU A 48 0.60 -10.46 14.28
N GLN A 49 1.02 -10.28 13.04
CA GLN A 49 0.78 -9.06 12.31
C GLN A 49 0.33 -9.38 10.89
N SER A 50 -0.85 -8.90 10.53
CA SER A 50 -1.35 -8.95 9.16
C SER A 50 -1.29 -7.56 8.56
N THR A 51 -0.72 -7.46 7.37
CA THR A 51 -0.74 -6.26 6.55
C THR A 51 -1.60 -6.49 5.33
N PHE A 52 -2.47 -5.54 5.03
CA PHE A 52 -3.29 -5.52 3.83
C PHE A 52 -3.15 -4.15 3.19
N THR A 53 -2.58 -4.11 2.01
CA THR A 53 -2.44 -2.89 1.22
C THR A 53 -3.21 -3.01 -0.07
N TRP A 54 -4.21 -2.16 -0.26
CA TRP A 54 -4.98 -2.07 -1.49
C TRP A 54 -4.60 -0.81 -2.27
N TYR A 55 -4.02 -1.02 -3.45
CA TYR A 55 -3.71 0.03 -4.40
C TYR A 55 -4.84 0.13 -5.43
N GLY A 56 -5.38 1.34 -5.55
CA GLY A 56 -6.31 1.69 -6.60
C GLY A 56 -5.67 1.71 -7.99
N ARG A 57 -6.50 1.86 -9.01
CA ARG A 57 -6.08 1.89 -10.41
C ARG A 57 -5.00 2.95 -10.65
N GLN A 58 -3.89 2.56 -11.28
CA GLN A 58 -2.84 3.50 -11.67
C GLN A 58 -3.03 3.81 -13.15
N LYS A 59 -3.31 5.09 -13.47
CA LYS A 59 -3.36 5.53 -14.87
C LYS A 59 -2.01 6.13 -15.26
N PRO A 60 -1.45 5.73 -16.41
CA PRO A 60 -0.17 6.23 -16.89
C PRO A 60 -0.24 7.71 -17.26
N LYS A 61 0.91 8.29 -17.61
CA LYS A 61 1.01 9.69 -18.09
C LYS A 61 0.17 9.87 -19.35
N ARG A 62 -0.34 11.08 -19.58
CA ARG A 62 -1.13 11.40 -20.78
C ARG A 62 -0.28 11.92 -21.93
N PHE A 63 0.91 12.45 -21.65
CA PHE A 63 1.81 12.97 -22.67
C PHE A 63 3.20 12.34 -22.54
N ASN A 64 3.83 12.07 -23.69
CA ASN A 64 5.20 11.60 -23.75
C ASN A 64 6.17 12.79 -23.54
N TYR A 65 7.49 12.52 -23.49
CA TYR A 65 8.52 13.56 -23.31
C TYR A 65 8.56 14.62 -24.43
N LYS A 66 7.87 14.39 -25.55
CA LYS A 66 7.74 15.33 -26.68
C LYS A 66 6.45 16.15 -26.64
N GLY A 67 5.59 15.95 -25.62
CA GLY A 67 4.31 16.65 -25.49
C GLY A 67 3.20 16.09 -26.38
N GLU A 68 3.40 14.93 -27.00
CA GLU A 68 2.39 14.24 -27.81
C GLU A 68 1.56 13.31 -26.91
N ALA A 69 0.30 13.08 -27.26
CA ALA A 69 -0.55 12.14 -26.55
C ALA A 69 0.05 10.73 -26.65
N VAL A 70 0.32 10.07 -25.51
CA VAL A 70 0.77 8.67 -25.53
C VAL A 70 -0.31 7.79 -26.15
N SER A 71 0.11 6.84 -26.98
CA SER A 71 -0.78 5.91 -27.69
C SER A 71 -0.23 4.48 -27.61
N GLY A 72 -1.11 3.47 -27.69
CA GLY A 72 -0.71 2.06 -27.60
C GLY A 72 -0.43 1.57 -26.17
N SER A 73 0.62 0.77 -25.99
CA SER A 73 0.97 0.11 -24.70
C SER A 73 1.33 1.08 -23.58
N GLU A 74 1.62 2.35 -23.89
CA GLU A 74 1.90 3.41 -22.93
C GLU A 74 0.63 3.92 -22.19
N LEU A 75 -0.56 3.56 -22.68
CA LEU A 75 -1.85 3.80 -22.02
C LEU A 75 -2.29 2.65 -21.10
N ASN A 76 -1.49 1.59 -20.96
CA ASN A 76 -1.86 0.45 -20.13
C ASN A 76 -2.03 0.89 -18.67
N GLU A 77 -3.27 0.83 -18.21
CA GLU A 77 -3.63 1.14 -16.84
C GLU A 77 -3.41 -0.11 -15.98
N VAL A 78 -2.71 0.06 -14.87
CA VAL A 78 -2.56 -1.02 -13.89
C VAL A 78 -3.88 -1.12 -13.14
N SER A 79 -4.54 -2.28 -13.29
CA SER A 79 -5.78 -2.57 -12.57
C SER A 79 -5.53 -2.53 -11.05
N PRO A 80 -6.56 -2.18 -10.25
CA PRO A 80 -6.42 -2.21 -8.80
C PRO A 80 -5.93 -3.58 -8.32
N TYR A 81 -4.97 -3.58 -7.40
CA TYR A 81 -4.42 -4.81 -6.83
C TYR A 81 -4.27 -4.65 -5.32
N SER A 82 -4.42 -5.77 -4.62
CA SER A 82 -4.20 -5.87 -3.19
C SER A 82 -2.98 -6.74 -2.91
N ILE A 83 -2.23 -6.35 -1.89
CA ILE A 83 -1.14 -7.12 -1.32
C ILE A 83 -1.54 -7.49 0.11
N VAL A 84 -1.39 -8.77 0.43
CA VAL A 84 -1.56 -9.28 1.79
C VAL A 84 -0.22 -9.78 2.29
N GLY A 85 0.11 -9.46 3.53
CA GLY A 85 1.23 -9.99 4.27
C GLY A 85 0.75 -10.54 5.60
N LEU A 86 1.35 -11.64 6.03
CA LEU A 86 1.11 -12.24 7.32
C LEU A 86 2.46 -12.56 7.92
N SER A 87 2.75 -11.97 9.07
CA SER A 87 3.95 -12.26 9.83
C SER A 87 3.60 -12.66 11.25
N ALA A 88 4.46 -13.49 11.83
CA ALA A 88 4.39 -13.96 13.19
C ALA A 88 5.76 -13.76 13.83
N THR A 89 5.77 -13.18 15.02
CA THR A 89 6.98 -13.03 15.83
C THR A 89 6.79 -13.74 17.14
N TRP A 90 7.69 -14.68 17.43
CA TRP A 90 7.74 -15.43 18.68
C TRP A 90 9.04 -15.16 19.41
N ASP A 91 8.94 -14.59 20.60
CA ASP A 91 10.04 -14.33 21.52
C ASP A 91 10.28 -15.57 22.38
N VAL A 92 11.20 -16.44 21.95
CA VAL A 92 11.52 -17.69 22.67
C VAL A 92 12.12 -17.38 24.04
N ASN A 93 12.96 -16.34 24.14
CA ASN A 93 13.57 -15.87 25.38
C ASN A 93 13.91 -14.38 25.28
N LYS A 94 14.30 -13.73 26.39
CA LYS A 94 14.75 -12.31 26.42
C LYS A 94 15.93 -11.97 25.50
N ASN A 95 16.59 -13.00 24.92
CA ASN A 95 17.77 -12.87 24.07
C ASN A 95 17.55 -13.41 22.65
N LEU A 96 16.39 -14.02 22.35
CA LEU A 96 16.15 -14.66 21.06
C LEU A 96 14.69 -14.49 20.64
N SER A 97 14.50 -13.80 19.52
CA SER A 97 13.23 -13.61 18.86
C SER A 97 13.27 -14.25 17.47
N PHE A 98 12.17 -14.86 17.07
CA PHE A 98 12.01 -15.50 15.77
C PHE A 98 10.83 -14.85 15.05
N THR A 99 11.10 -14.27 13.87
CA THR A 99 10.07 -13.69 13.01
C THR A 99 9.97 -14.48 11.72
N SER A 100 8.75 -14.88 11.35
CA SER A 100 8.42 -15.51 10.08
C SER A 100 7.38 -14.67 9.36
N GLY A 101 7.50 -14.50 8.04
CA GLY A 101 6.55 -13.77 7.21
C GLY A 101 6.65 -14.14 5.74
#